data_AF-A0A3B3ZMM0-F1
#
_entry.id   AF-A0A3B3ZMM0-F1
#
_cell.length_a   1.000
_cell.length_b   1.000
_cell.length_c   1.000
_cell.angle_alpha   90.00
_cell.angle_beta   90.00
_cell.angle_gamma   90.00
#
_symmetry.space_group_name_H-M   'P 1'
#
loop_
_entity.id
_entity.type
_entity.pdbx_description
1 polymer ?
#
loop_
_entity_poly.entity_id
_entity_poly.type
_entity_poly.pdbx_seq_one_letter_code
_entity_poly.pdbx_strand_id
1 'polypeptide(L)'
;MTHVDHHDHSPPPGAHGDHSPPPGAHGDEDHSPPPGAHGDEDHSPPPGAHKRRTRRAITQSEMLAILNYHNQVRAHVYPPAANMELMQWDTDLAQWAEVWAASCQWEHGPASMLSFYGQNLSVRTGGYQSVLQLVTPWFEEVFYYVFPYAHMCNPQCPLTCYAPMCTHYTQMVWASTSRVGCALHTCSNMPVWGSVWREAEFLVCNYSPKGNWIGEAPYKVGVPCSMCPSTYGGRCSNNLCVPEPQSNYVTWFK
;
A
#
# COMPACT_ATOMS: atom_id res chain seq x y z
N MET A 1 14.17 33.05 42.57
CA MET A 1 14.82 32.50 43.78
C MET A 1 13.90 31.49 44.41
N THR A 2 14.09 30.21 44.11
CA THR A 2 13.65 29.04 44.89
C THR A 2 14.44 27.86 44.34
N HIS A 3 14.99 27.04 45.22
CA HIS A 3 15.75 25.82 44.89
C HIS A 3 14.87 24.57 45.14
N VAL A 4 15.49 23.40 45.22
CA VAL A 4 14.92 22.09 45.63
C VAL A 4 14.25 21.31 44.49
N ASP A 5 14.63 20.05 44.19
CA ASP A 5 15.96 19.40 44.27
C ASP A 5 15.98 18.15 43.36
N HIS A 6 17.16 17.56 43.13
CA HIS A 6 17.28 16.27 42.41
C HIS A 6 17.00 15.06 43.31
N HIS A 7 16.22 14.09 42.81
CA HIS A 7 16.34 12.70 43.21
C HIS A 7 16.24 11.75 42.00
N ASP A 8 17.41 11.36 41.50
CA ASP A 8 17.62 10.19 40.65
C ASP A 8 17.49 8.91 41.50
N HIS A 9 16.86 7.86 40.97
CA HIS A 9 16.65 6.55 41.61
C HIS A 9 16.78 5.42 40.57
N SER A 10 18.01 5.07 40.21
CA SER A 10 18.32 3.89 39.38
C SER A 10 18.47 2.62 40.24
N PRO A 11 17.79 1.49 39.93
CA PRO A 11 17.97 0.22 40.62
C PRO A 11 19.25 -0.53 40.16
N PRO A 12 19.82 -1.43 41.00
CA PRO A 12 21.11 -2.07 40.74
C PRO A 12 21.04 -3.33 39.84
N PRO A 13 22.15 -3.73 39.19
CA PRO A 13 22.22 -4.91 38.34
C PRO A 13 22.58 -6.21 39.10
N GLY A 14 22.03 -7.33 38.64
CA GLY A 14 22.40 -8.71 39.03
C GLY A 14 21.45 -9.73 38.38
N ALA A 15 21.82 -10.98 38.13
CA ALA A 15 23.15 -11.62 38.18
C ALA A 15 23.19 -12.80 37.18
N HIS A 16 24.36 -13.40 36.95
CA HIS A 16 24.55 -14.52 36.01
C HIS A 16 23.82 -15.82 36.43
N GLY A 17 23.51 -16.67 35.45
CA GLY A 17 22.81 -17.94 35.67
C GLY A 17 22.82 -18.89 34.46
N ASP A 18 24.00 -19.17 33.89
CA ASP A 18 24.16 -20.22 32.86
C ASP A 18 23.91 -21.63 33.43
N HIS A 19 22.98 -22.39 32.84
CA HIS A 19 22.89 -23.84 33.09
C HIS A 19 22.50 -24.67 31.85
N SER A 20 23.45 -25.51 31.41
CA SER A 20 23.34 -26.61 30.44
C SER A 20 24.68 -27.39 30.42
N PRO A 21 24.79 -28.58 29.79
CA PRO A 21 23.75 -29.54 29.39
C PRO A 21 23.71 -30.69 30.45
N PRO A 22 24.24 -31.95 30.34
CA PRO A 22 24.70 -32.81 29.22
C PRO A 22 23.75 -34.07 29.09
N PRO A 23 24.13 -35.37 28.84
CA PRO A 23 23.31 -36.20 27.92
C PRO A 23 23.03 -37.69 28.29
N GLY A 24 22.28 -38.40 27.42
CA GLY A 24 22.32 -39.88 27.25
C GLY A 24 20.95 -40.59 27.22
N ALA A 25 20.81 -41.80 26.66
CA ALA A 25 21.69 -42.54 25.72
C ALA A 25 20.97 -43.77 25.11
N HIS A 26 21.39 -44.19 23.90
CA HIS A 26 21.16 -45.49 23.21
C HIS A 26 19.71 -45.99 22.92
N GLY A 27 19.56 -46.72 21.81
CA GLY A 27 18.29 -47.36 21.43
C GLY A 27 18.21 -47.88 19.98
N ASP A 28 19.26 -48.48 19.44
CA ASP A 28 19.23 -49.12 18.11
C ASP A 28 18.63 -50.54 18.20
N GLU A 29 17.53 -50.81 17.49
CA GLU A 29 17.13 -52.18 17.12
C GLU A 29 16.65 -52.23 15.65
N ASP A 30 17.33 -53.04 14.84
CA ASP A 30 17.02 -53.33 13.44
C ASP A 30 16.13 -54.57 13.33
N HIS A 31 15.05 -54.51 12.54
CA HIS A 31 14.18 -55.65 12.22
C HIS A 31 13.53 -55.51 10.81
N SER A 32 14.24 -56.00 9.79
CA SER A 32 13.65 -56.61 8.58
C SER A 32 13.53 -58.14 8.78
N PRO A 33 12.78 -58.96 7.99
CA PRO A 33 12.25 -58.81 6.61
C PRO A 33 10.74 -59.24 6.55
N PRO A 34 10.12 -59.86 5.51
CA PRO A 34 10.46 -60.10 4.08
C PRO A 34 9.36 -59.57 3.09
N PRO A 35 9.45 -59.78 1.75
CA PRO A 35 8.66 -59.02 0.78
C PRO A 35 7.42 -59.74 0.20
N GLY A 36 6.46 -58.95 -0.29
CA GLY A 36 5.70 -59.26 -1.51
C GLY A 36 4.18 -59.47 -1.39
N ALA A 37 3.41 -58.46 -1.77
CA ALA A 37 2.04 -58.59 -2.28
C ALA A 37 1.71 -57.39 -3.20
N HIS A 38 0.99 -57.62 -4.31
CA HIS A 38 0.46 -56.55 -5.15
C HIS A 38 -0.91 -56.08 -4.62
N GLY A 39 -1.20 -54.78 -4.74
CA GLY A 39 -2.50 -54.20 -4.45
C GLY A 39 -2.58 -52.75 -4.95
N ASP A 40 -3.27 -52.53 -6.07
CA ASP A 40 -3.56 -51.20 -6.59
C ASP A 40 -4.81 -50.63 -5.88
N GLU A 41 -4.62 -49.72 -4.92
CA GLU A 41 -5.73 -49.00 -4.28
C GLU A 41 -5.80 -47.53 -4.72
N ASP A 42 -6.79 -47.24 -5.57
CA ASP A 42 -7.13 -45.89 -6.04
C ASP A 42 -7.52 -44.97 -4.87
N HIS A 43 -6.59 -44.09 -4.47
CA HIS A 43 -6.78 -43.11 -3.40
C HIS A 43 -7.57 -41.88 -3.89
N SER A 44 -8.82 -42.12 -4.28
CA SER A 44 -9.81 -41.07 -4.52
C SER A 44 -10.03 -40.22 -3.24
N PRO A 45 -9.78 -38.89 -3.25
CA PRO A 45 -9.80 -38.06 -2.05
C PRO A 45 -11.22 -37.79 -1.52
N PRO A 46 -11.41 -37.60 -0.20
CA PRO A 46 -12.73 -37.56 0.42
C PRO A 46 -13.54 -36.29 0.04
N PRO A 47 -14.84 -36.43 -0.28
CA PRO A 47 -15.72 -35.31 -0.58
C PRO A 47 -16.12 -34.58 0.73
N GLY A 48 -15.46 -33.45 1.00
CA GLY A 48 -15.74 -32.66 2.21
C GLY A 48 -14.79 -31.49 2.45
N ALA A 49 -13.63 -31.47 1.79
CA ALA A 49 -12.73 -30.32 1.78
C ALA A 49 -13.34 -29.12 1.03
N HIS A 50 -14.22 -28.37 1.71
CA HIS A 50 -14.53 -27.00 1.33
C HIS A 50 -13.22 -26.23 1.24
N LYS A 51 -12.71 -26.03 0.02
CA LYS A 51 -11.61 -25.12 -0.26
C LYS A 51 -12.03 -23.75 0.26
N ARG A 52 -11.51 -23.34 1.44
CA ARG A 52 -11.56 -21.95 1.89
C ARG A 52 -11.08 -21.12 0.70
N ARG A 53 -11.98 -20.35 0.07
CA ARG A 53 -11.62 -19.41 -0.99
C ARG A 53 -10.47 -18.58 -0.43
N THR A 54 -9.29 -18.74 -1.01
CA THR A 54 -8.10 -18.06 -0.53
C THR A 54 -8.34 -16.56 -0.70
N ARG A 55 -8.05 -15.80 0.36
CA ARG A 55 -8.07 -14.33 0.30
C ARG A 55 -7.26 -13.91 -0.92
N ARG A 56 -7.86 -13.20 -1.87
CA ARG A 56 -7.20 -12.87 -3.13
C ARG A 56 -6.23 -11.71 -2.92
N ALA A 57 -5.04 -12.04 -2.42
CA ALA A 57 -3.90 -11.15 -2.40
C ALA A 57 -3.60 -10.64 -3.82
N ILE A 58 -3.12 -9.41 -3.93
CA ILE A 58 -2.74 -8.78 -5.20
C ILE A 58 -1.53 -9.52 -5.79
N THR A 59 -1.65 -10.01 -7.02
CA THR A 59 -0.54 -10.67 -7.72
C THR A 59 0.51 -9.66 -8.20
N GLN A 60 1.74 -10.12 -8.47
CA GLN A 60 2.83 -9.26 -8.95
C GLN A 60 2.48 -8.49 -10.25
N SER A 61 1.66 -9.07 -11.13
CA SER A 61 1.17 -8.41 -12.34
C SER A 61 0.08 -7.38 -12.04
N GLU A 62 -0.82 -7.65 -11.09
CA GLU A 62 -1.81 -6.68 -10.61
C GLU A 62 -1.13 -5.50 -9.89
N MET A 63 -0.11 -5.74 -9.07
CA MET A 63 0.73 -4.70 -8.45
C MET A 63 1.33 -3.76 -9.51
N LEU A 64 1.98 -4.33 -10.53
CA LEU A 64 2.60 -3.57 -11.63
C LEU A 64 1.54 -2.83 -12.45
N ALA A 65 0.36 -3.41 -12.68
CA ALA A 65 -0.73 -2.73 -13.37
C ALA A 65 -1.21 -1.49 -12.59
N ILE A 66 -1.43 -1.60 -11.28
CA ILE A 66 -1.84 -0.47 -10.42
C ILE A 66 -0.76 0.62 -10.43
N LEU A 67 0.51 0.26 -10.24
CA LEU A 67 1.62 1.23 -10.19
C LEU A 67 1.83 1.94 -11.54
N ASN A 68 1.81 1.19 -12.64
CA ASN A 68 1.96 1.74 -13.98
C ASN A 68 0.80 2.66 -14.35
N TYR A 69 -0.44 2.32 -13.96
CA TYR A 69 -1.60 3.17 -14.20
C TYR A 69 -1.54 4.48 -13.40
N HIS A 70 -1.11 4.45 -12.13
CA HIS A 70 -0.84 5.66 -11.36
C HIS A 70 0.19 6.56 -12.04
N ASN A 71 1.35 6.00 -12.44
CA ASN A 71 2.38 6.77 -13.12
C ASN A 71 1.94 7.28 -14.52
N GLN A 72 1.14 6.50 -15.25
CA GLN A 72 0.54 6.94 -16.52
C GLN A 72 -0.38 8.15 -16.32
N VAL A 73 -1.26 8.11 -15.32
CA VAL A 73 -2.16 9.23 -14.97
C VAL A 73 -1.35 10.46 -14.55
N ARG A 74 -0.36 10.29 -13.64
CA ARG A 74 0.52 11.36 -13.15
C ARG A 74 1.32 12.04 -14.27
N ALA A 75 1.78 11.28 -15.26
CA ALA A 75 2.56 11.77 -16.40
C ALA A 75 1.74 12.62 -17.41
N HIS A 76 0.40 12.54 -17.39
CA HIS A 76 -0.48 13.13 -18.39
C HIS A 76 -1.59 14.02 -17.79
N VAL A 77 -1.35 14.56 -16.58
CA VAL A 77 -2.29 15.49 -15.94
C VAL A 77 -2.45 16.79 -16.73
N TYR A 78 -3.65 17.37 -16.67
CA TYR A 78 -3.95 18.70 -17.17
C TYR A 78 -4.53 19.57 -16.04
N PRO A 79 -4.04 20.80 -15.82
CA PRO A 79 -2.88 21.42 -16.48
C PRO A 79 -1.55 20.68 -16.20
N PRO A 80 -0.50 20.84 -17.02
CA PRO A 80 0.76 20.12 -16.83
C PRO A 80 1.46 20.43 -15.50
N ALA A 81 2.03 19.40 -14.88
CA ALA A 81 2.65 19.46 -13.56
C ALA A 81 4.17 19.62 -13.61
N ALA A 82 4.70 20.66 -12.96
CA ALA A 82 6.13 20.96 -12.94
C ALA A 82 6.95 20.10 -11.95
N ASN A 83 6.31 19.51 -10.94
CA ASN A 83 6.96 18.87 -9.80
C ASN A 83 6.46 17.45 -9.48
N MET A 84 5.85 16.76 -10.45
CA MET A 84 5.23 15.45 -10.23
C MET A 84 6.28 14.36 -10.00
N GLU A 85 6.34 13.77 -8.80
CA GLU A 85 7.30 12.70 -8.49
C GLU A 85 6.88 11.35 -9.11
N LEU A 86 7.86 10.55 -9.53
CA LEU A 86 7.66 9.15 -9.88
C LEU A 86 7.17 8.36 -8.65
N MET A 87 6.01 7.72 -8.78
CA MET A 87 5.46 6.85 -7.77
C MET A 87 6.12 5.46 -7.85
N GLN A 88 6.51 4.91 -6.71
CA GLN A 88 7.07 3.57 -6.55
C GLN A 88 6.15 2.71 -5.68
N TRP A 89 6.21 1.38 -5.82
CA TRP A 89 5.51 0.50 -4.89
C TRP A 89 6.19 0.49 -3.52
N ASP A 90 5.39 0.31 -2.47
CA ASP A 90 5.82 0.21 -1.09
C ASP A 90 5.18 -1.02 -0.42
N THR A 91 6.04 -1.92 0.06
CA THR A 91 5.60 -3.19 0.66
C THR A 91 4.93 -3.02 2.01
N ASP A 92 5.23 -1.94 2.73
CA ASP A 92 4.78 -1.75 4.09
C ASP A 92 3.42 -1.05 4.07
N LEU A 93 3.25 -0.06 3.19
CA LEU A 93 1.93 0.48 2.84
C LEU A 93 0.96 -0.61 2.37
N ALA A 94 1.44 -1.60 1.60
CA ALA A 94 0.65 -2.74 1.15
C ALA A 94 0.27 -3.70 2.28
N GLN A 95 1.17 -4.00 3.22
CA GLN A 95 0.85 -4.78 4.42
C GLN A 95 -0.21 -4.08 5.29
N TRP A 96 -0.07 -2.76 5.51
CA TRP A 96 -1.09 -1.98 6.21
C TRP A 96 -2.43 -1.94 5.46
N ALA A 97 -2.41 -1.96 4.13
CA ALA A 97 -3.62 -2.07 3.32
C ALA A 97 -4.27 -3.45 3.45
N GLU A 98 -3.50 -4.55 3.55
CA GLU A 98 -4.07 -5.89 3.74
C GLU A 98 -4.76 -6.03 5.10
N VAL A 99 -4.13 -5.52 6.16
CA VAL A 99 -4.72 -5.49 7.51
C VAL A 99 -6.04 -4.73 7.51
N TRP A 100 -6.13 -3.58 6.82
CA TRP A 100 -7.39 -2.83 6.75
C TRP A 100 -8.43 -3.48 5.83
N ALA A 101 -8.05 -3.96 4.64
CA ALA A 101 -8.96 -4.63 3.71
C ALA A 101 -9.60 -5.89 4.33
N ALA A 102 -8.85 -6.62 5.16
CA ALA A 102 -9.34 -7.79 5.91
C ALA A 102 -10.36 -7.47 7.02
N SER A 103 -10.60 -6.19 7.34
CA SER A 103 -11.68 -5.79 8.26
C SER A 103 -13.07 -5.88 7.62
N CYS A 104 -13.17 -5.80 6.29
CA CYS A 104 -14.43 -5.75 5.55
C CYS A 104 -15.41 -4.65 6.00
N GLN A 105 -14.87 -3.47 6.34
CA GLN A 105 -15.64 -2.27 6.68
C GLN A 105 -15.50 -1.22 5.57
N TRP A 106 -16.59 -0.60 5.13
CA TRP A 106 -16.58 0.44 4.09
C TRP A 106 -16.31 1.83 4.68
N GLU A 107 -15.12 1.99 5.24
CA GLU A 107 -14.62 3.21 5.87
C GLU A 107 -13.09 3.30 5.76
N HIS A 108 -12.54 4.51 5.93
CA HIS A 108 -11.10 4.73 5.93
C HIS A 108 -10.49 4.37 7.29
N GLY A 109 -9.29 3.76 7.28
CA GLY A 109 -8.59 3.50 8.53
C GLY A 109 -7.34 2.61 8.43
N PRO A 110 -6.81 2.15 9.58
CA PRO A 110 -7.27 2.52 10.92
C PRO A 110 -7.05 4.02 11.21
N ALA A 111 -7.98 4.65 11.93
CA ALA A 111 -8.04 6.10 12.10
C ALA A 111 -6.73 6.72 12.65
N SER A 112 -6.00 5.99 13.50
CA SER A 112 -4.70 6.38 14.05
C SER A 112 -3.58 6.51 13.00
N MET A 113 -3.74 5.91 11.82
CA MET A 113 -2.74 5.91 10.74
C MET A 113 -3.05 6.91 9.62
N LEU A 114 -4.30 7.39 9.53
CA LEU A 114 -4.76 8.32 8.49
C LEU A 114 -4.13 9.73 8.59
N SER A 115 -3.43 10.04 9.68
CA SER A 115 -2.58 11.23 9.80
C SER A 115 -1.26 11.11 9.03
N PHE A 116 -0.73 9.90 8.87
CA PHE A 116 0.60 9.65 8.29
C PHE A 116 0.55 9.31 6.79
N TYR A 117 -0.51 8.61 6.34
CA TYR A 117 -0.71 8.28 4.92
C TYR A 117 -2.03 8.79 4.35
N GLY A 118 -2.10 8.87 3.03
CA GLY A 118 -3.36 8.96 2.28
C GLY A 118 -3.93 7.57 2.03
N GLN A 119 -5.23 7.46 1.75
CA GLN A 119 -5.88 6.19 1.47
C GLN A 119 -7.03 6.35 0.48
N ASN A 120 -7.03 5.56 -0.60
CA ASN A 120 -8.17 5.42 -1.51
C ASN A 120 -8.82 4.05 -1.31
N LEU A 121 -10.15 3.99 -1.47
CA LEU A 121 -10.96 2.80 -1.27
C LEU A 121 -11.82 2.52 -2.51
N SER A 122 -11.99 1.25 -2.85
CA SER A 122 -12.87 0.84 -3.96
C SER A 122 -13.52 -0.51 -3.65
N VAL A 123 -14.81 -0.63 -3.93
CA VAL A 123 -15.60 -1.84 -3.63
C VAL A 123 -16.54 -2.17 -4.78
N ARG A 124 -16.64 -3.46 -5.12
CA ARG A 124 -17.50 -3.97 -6.20
C ARG A 124 -17.92 -5.42 -5.97
N THR A 125 -19.13 -5.78 -6.40
CA THR A 125 -19.61 -7.17 -6.41
C THR A 125 -19.50 -7.77 -7.83
N GLY A 126 -19.91 -9.04 -8.00
CA GLY A 126 -20.04 -9.68 -9.32
C GLY A 126 -18.74 -10.12 -10.00
N GLY A 127 -17.58 -9.96 -9.37
CA GLY A 127 -16.27 -10.35 -9.92
C GLY A 127 -15.73 -9.38 -10.99
N TYR A 128 -14.42 -9.37 -11.19
CA TYR A 128 -13.72 -8.42 -12.07
C TYR A 128 -12.82 -9.11 -13.10
N GLN A 129 -12.59 -8.44 -14.24
CA GLN A 129 -11.73 -8.92 -15.34
C GLN A 129 -10.28 -8.41 -15.20
N SER A 130 -10.10 -7.19 -14.69
CA SER A 130 -8.79 -6.58 -14.40
C SER A 130 -8.86 -5.75 -13.13
N VAL A 131 -7.80 -5.75 -12.33
CA VAL A 131 -7.73 -4.95 -11.08
C VAL A 131 -7.89 -3.45 -11.33
N LEU A 132 -7.59 -2.98 -12.55
CA LEU A 132 -7.84 -1.60 -12.96
C LEU A 132 -9.33 -1.22 -12.92
N GLN A 133 -10.26 -2.18 -12.98
CA GLN A 133 -11.69 -1.91 -12.78
C GLN A 133 -12.05 -1.43 -11.36
N LEU A 134 -11.11 -1.50 -10.41
CA LEU A 134 -11.22 -0.88 -9.07
C LEU A 134 -10.57 0.50 -9.00
N VAL A 135 -9.61 0.81 -9.89
CA VAL A 135 -8.73 1.98 -9.82
C VAL A 135 -9.10 3.06 -10.84
N THR A 136 -9.59 2.69 -12.03
CA THR A 136 -10.07 3.64 -13.05
C THR A 136 -11.15 4.60 -12.53
N PRO A 137 -12.13 4.20 -11.71
CA PRO A 137 -13.13 5.13 -11.16
C PRO A 137 -12.53 6.27 -10.32
N TRP A 138 -11.37 6.06 -9.67
CA TRP A 138 -10.66 7.12 -8.97
C TRP A 138 -10.04 8.14 -9.93
N PHE A 139 -9.62 7.73 -11.12
CA PHE A 139 -9.15 8.65 -12.15
C PHE A 139 -10.31 9.40 -12.81
N GLU A 140 -11.44 8.74 -13.04
CA GLU A 140 -12.63 9.31 -13.69
C GLU A 140 -13.24 10.51 -12.93
N GLU A 141 -12.94 10.69 -11.64
CA GLU A 141 -13.31 11.91 -10.90
C GLU A 141 -12.71 13.19 -11.53
N VAL A 142 -11.66 13.07 -12.36
CA VAL A 142 -11.08 14.18 -13.14
C VAL A 142 -12.12 14.92 -14.00
N PHE A 143 -13.18 14.23 -14.46
CA PHE A 143 -14.25 14.84 -15.25
C PHE A 143 -15.14 15.81 -14.45
N TYR A 144 -15.03 15.79 -13.12
CA TYR A 144 -15.83 16.62 -12.20
C TYR A 144 -14.97 17.56 -11.36
N TYR A 145 -13.65 17.39 -11.38
CA TYR A 145 -12.68 18.18 -10.62
C TYR A 145 -12.25 19.45 -11.37
N VAL A 146 -12.20 20.60 -10.68
CA VAL A 146 -11.62 21.83 -11.22
C VAL A 146 -10.31 22.14 -10.51
N PHE A 147 -9.22 22.17 -11.28
CA PHE A 147 -7.89 22.44 -10.74
C PHE A 147 -7.76 23.88 -10.21
N PRO A 148 -7.35 24.10 -8.95
CA PRO A 148 -7.14 25.43 -8.38
C PRO A 148 -5.80 26.02 -8.84
N TYR A 149 -5.87 26.96 -9.77
CA TYR A 149 -4.69 27.73 -10.20
C TYR A 149 -4.18 28.65 -9.07
N ALA A 150 -2.89 28.97 -9.07
CA ALA A 150 -2.24 29.71 -7.98
C ALA A 150 -2.91 31.05 -7.62
N HIS A 151 -3.54 31.75 -8.57
CA HIS A 151 -4.28 32.99 -8.30
C HIS A 151 -5.59 32.79 -7.53
N MET A 152 -6.08 31.55 -7.41
CA MET A 152 -7.26 31.16 -6.63
C MET A 152 -6.90 30.77 -5.20
N CYS A 153 -5.62 30.57 -4.90
CA CYS A 153 -5.15 30.07 -3.60
C CYS A 153 -4.77 31.23 -2.66
N ASN A 154 -5.72 31.71 -1.86
CA ASN A 154 -5.48 32.80 -0.90
C ASN A 154 -6.46 32.78 0.29
N PRO A 155 -6.02 32.44 1.52
CA PRO A 155 -4.75 31.82 1.88
C PRO A 155 -4.73 30.30 1.58
N GLN A 156 -5.86 29.71 1.21
CA GLN A 156 -6.02 28.31 0.83
C GLN A 156 -6.49 28.18 -0.63
N CYS A 157 -6.07 27.12 -1.31
CA CYS A 157 -6.65 26.66 -2.58
C CYS A 157 -8.06 26.07 -2.37
N PRO A 158 -9.05 26.40 -3.22
CA PRO A 158 -10.37 25.78 -3.16
C PRO A 158 -10.36 24.35 -3.70
N LEU A 159 -11.06 23.43 -3.04
CA LEU A 159 -11.39 22.10 -3.57
C LEU A 159 -12.75 22.17 -4.28
N THR A 160 -12.72 22.33 -5.60
CA THR A 160 -13.94 22.42 -6.42
C THR A 160 -14.20 21.10 -7.13
N CYS A 161 -15.35 20.49 -6.82
CA CYS A 161 -15.79 19.20 -7.35
C CYS A 161 -17.29 19.26 -7.68
N TYR A 162 -17.69 18.73 -8.84
CA TYR A 162 -19.09 18.64 -9.29
C TYR A 162 -19.71 17.24 -9.14
N ALA A 163 -19.00 16.32 -8.48
CA ALA A 163 -19.45 14.98 -8.11
C ALA A 163 -19.43 14.82 -6.57
N PRO A 164 -19.99 13.72 -6.03
CA PRO A 164 -19.89 13.41 -4.59
C PRO A 164 -18.45 13.21 -4.08
N MET A 165 -17.48 12.99 -4.98
CA MET A 165 -16.07 12.79 -4.64
C MET A 165 -15.15 13.23 -5.79
N CYS A 166 -14.03 13.87 -5.44
CA CYS A 166 -12.89 14.14 -6.33
C CYS A 166 -11.52 13.89 -5.63
N THR A 167 -11.53 13.37 -4.40
CA THR A 167 -10.34 13.25 -3.57
C THR A 167 -9.51 12.00 -3.89
N HIS A 168 -10.09 10.99 -4.52
CA HIS A 168 -9.33 9.83 -4.97
C HIS A 168 -8.44 10.22 -6.15
N TYR A 169 -8.99 10.99 -7.11
CA TYR A 169 -8.21 11.57 -8.21
C TYR A 169 -7.05 12.43 -7.68
N THR A 170 -7.34 13.41 -6.82
CA THR A 170 -6.29 14.32 -6.32
C THR A 170 -5.21 13.58 -5.52
N GLN A 171 -5.53 12.47 -4.84
CA GLN A 171 -4.54 11.62 -4.21
C GLN A 171 -3.68 10.83 -5.24
N MET A 172 -4.26 10.32 -6.33
CA MET A 172 -3.47 9.68 -7.40
C MET A 172 -2.46 10.67 -8.02
N VAL A 173 -2.88 11.93 -8.22
CA VAL A 173 -2.06 12.98 -8.84
C VAL A 173 -1.33 13.89 -7.83
N TRP A 174 -1.24 13.52 -6.56
CA TRP A 174 -0.55 14.35 -5.56
C TRP A 174 0.96 14.32 -5.78
N ALA A 175 1.55 15.47 -6.13
CA ALA A 175 2.92 15.56 -6.65
C ALA A 175 3.96 14.91 -5.73
N SER A 176 3.91 15.21 -4.43
CA SER A 176 4.86 14.71 -3.43
C SER A 176 4.55 13.29 -2.93
N THR A 177 3.43 12.67 -3.32
CA THR A 177 3.15 11.26 -3.01
C THR A 177 3.91 10.37 -3.98
N SER A 178 5.09 9.89 -3.56
CA SER A 178 5.96 9.02 -4.37
C SER A 178 5.99 7.55 -3.94
N ARG A 179 5.11 7.12 -3.02
CA ARG A 179 4.87 5.72 -2.65
C ARG A 179 3.38 5.36 -2.67
N VAL A 180 3.08 4.16 -3.15
CA VAL A 180 1.76 3.52 -3.02
C VAL A 180 1.93 2.04 -2.66
N GLY A 181 1.07 1.53 -1.79
CA GLY A 181 0.95 0.10 -1.52
C GLY A 181 -0.51 -0.27 -1.31
N CYS A 182 -0.98 -1.31 -2.00
CA CYS A 182 -2.38 -1.71 -1.99
C CYS A 182 -2.56 -3.18 -1.62
N ALA A 183 -3.77 -3.52 -1.16
CA ALA A 183 -4.21 -4.89 -0.98
C ALA A 183 -5.69 -5.03 -1.33
N LEU A 184 -6.06 -6.24 -1.73
CA LEU A 184 -7.41 -6.62 -2.11
C LEU A 184 -7.94 -7.70 -1.15
N HIS A 185 -9.22 -7.62 -0.80
CA HIS A 185 -9.89 -8.64 0.01
C HIS A 185 -11.28 -8.97 -0.54
N THR A 186 -11.61 -10.25 -0.63
CA THR A 186 -12.95 -10.71 -0.99
C THR A 186 -13.79 -10.89 0.28
N CYS A 187 -14.68 -9.94 0.54
CA CYS A 187 -15.52 -9.87 1.73
C CYS A 187 -16.87 -10.57 1.50
N SER A 188 -17.11 -11.73 2.15
CA SER A 188 -18.33 -12.51 1.93
C SER A 188 -19.62 -11.78 2.34
N ASN A 189 -19.56 -10.90 3.34
CA ASN A 189 -20.58 -9.89 3.62
C ASN A 189 -19.86 -8.59 4.00
N MET A 190 -20.23 -7.47 3.39
CA MET A 190 -19.65 -6.15 3.63
C MET A 190 -20.77 -5.10 3.73
N PRO A 191 -20.89 -4.33 4.83
CA PRO A 191 -21.80 -3.19 4.89
C PRO A 191 -21.30 -2.06 3.98
N VAL A 192 -22.09 -1.71 2.96
CA VAL A 192 -21.79 -0.66 1.97
C VAL A 192 -23.04 0.18 1.77
N TRP A 193 -22.96 1.49 2.05
CA TRP A 193 -24.06 2.47 1.91
C TRP A 193 -25.42 2.00 2.48
N GLY A 194 -25.41 1.41 3.69
CA GLY A 194 -26.61 0.92 4.38
C GLY A 194 -27.18 -0.41 3.87
N SER A 195 -26.53 -1.05 2.89
CA SER A 195 -26.87 -2.39 2.38
C SER A 195 -25.74 -3.39 2.67
N VAL A 196 -26.05 -4.69 2.70
CA VAL A 196 -25.02 -5.74 2.81
C VAL A 196 -24.69 -6.28 1.43
N TRP A 197 -23.47 -6.01 0.96
CA TRP A 197 -22.93 -6.53 -0.29
C TRP A 197 -22.29 -7.90 -0.03
N ARG A 198 -22.53 -8.88 -0.91
CA ARG A 198 -22.00 -10.25 -0.78
C ARG A 198 -20.89 -10.52 -1.79
N GLU A 199 -19.87 -11.26 -1.36
CA GLU A 199 -18.65 -11.54 -2.13
C GLU A 199 -18.11 -10.24 -2.77
N ALA A 200 -17.99 -9.20 -1.95
CA ALA A 200 -17.54 -7.87 -2.35
C ALA A 200 -16.00 -7.84 -2.42
N GLU A 201 -15.47 -7.47 -3.58
CA GLU A 201 -14.03 -7.28 -3.80
C GLU A 201 -13.68 -5.85 -3.33
N PHE A 202 -12.96 -5.75 -2.22
CA PHE A 202 -12.58 -4.51 -1.54
C PHE A 202 -11.10 -4.22 -1.71
N LEU A 203 -10.76 -3.17 -2.45
CA LEU A 203 -9.41 -2.67 -2.66
C LEU A 203 -9.13 -1.49 -1.72
N VAL A 204 -8.04 -1.60 -0.98
CA VAL A 204 -7.45 -0.50 -0.20
C VAL A 204 -6.11 -0.16 -0.83
N CYS A 205 -5.86 1.13 -1.13
CA CYS A 205 -4.54 1.64 -1.51
C CYS A 205 -4.11 2.72 -0.52
N ASN A 206 -2.95 2.53 0.11
CA ASN A 206 -2.31 3.51 1.00
C ASN A 206 -1.21 4.28 0.25
N TYR A 207 -1.02 5.55 0.60
CA TYR A 207 -0.21 6.53 -0.13
C TYR A 207 0.74 7.31 0.79
N SER A 208 2.04 7.37 0.47
CA SER A 208 3.02 8.12 1.26
C SER A 208 3.98 8.95 0.39
N PRO A 209 4.42 10.14 0.83
CA PRO A 209 3.76 11.02 1.80
C PRO A 209 2.25 11.20 1.52
N LYS A 210 1.49 11.47 2.59
CA LYS A 210 0.06 11.78 2.51
C LYS A 210 -0.22 12.94 1.54
N GLY A 211 -1.24 12.80 0.70
CA GLY A 211 -1.80 13.88 -0.12
C GLY A 211 -3.10 14.46 0.43
N ASN A 212 -3.78 15.28 -0.36
CA ASN A 212 -5.04 15.96 -0.04
C ASN A 212 -4.94 16.85 1.21
N TRP A 213 -3.86 17.64 1.31
CA TRP A 213 -3.72 18.64 2.36
C TRP A 213 -4.75 19.77 2.19
N ILE A 214 -5.41 20.14 3.29
CA ILE A 214 -6.52 21.10 3.27
C ILE A 214 -6.00 22.47 2.85
N GLY A 215 -6.45 22.94 1.69
CA GLY A 215 -6.04 24.23 1.13
C GLY A 215 -4.80 24.19 0.23
N GLU A 216 -4.31 23.02 -0.16
CA GLU A 216 -3.23 22.88 -1.15
C GLU A 216 -3.74 22.34 -2.50
N ALA A 217 -3.09 22.76 -3.58
CA ALA A 217 -3.28 22.17 -4.91
C ALA A 217 -2.46 20.87 -5.03
N PRO A 218 -2.94 19.82 -5.75
CA PRO A 218 -2.25 18.54 -5.79
C PRO A 218 -0.89 18.58 -6.47
N TYR A 219 -0.62 19.56 -7.33
CA TYR A 219 0.68 19.78 -7.97
C TYR A 219 0.87 21.25 -8.36
N LYS A 220 2.09 21.64 -8.74
CA LYS A 220 2.41 22.97 -9.25
C LYS A 220 2.29 22.98 -10.76
N VAL A 221 1.57 23.96 -11.33
CA VAL A 221 1.42 24.11 -12.78
C VAL A 221 2.72 24.60 -13.42
N GLY A 222 3.14 23.99 -14.53
CA GLY A 222 4.26 24.47 -15.34
C GLY A 222 4.79 23.43 -16.31
N VAL A 223 5.91 23.75 -16.97
CA VAL A 223 6.62 22.80 -17.85
C VAL A 223 6.99 21.55 -17.04
N PRO A 224 6.72 20.32 -17.52
CA PRO A 224 7.06 19.10 -16.82
C PRO A 224 8.51 19.06 -16.32
N CYS A 225 8.67 18.54 -15.10
CA CYS A 225 9.95 18.45 -14.38
C CYS A 225 10.68 19.78 -14.07
N SER A 226 10.15 20.95 -14.45
CA SER A 226 10.84 22.24 -14.23
C SER A 226 10.92 22.67 -12.75
N MET A 227 10.23 21.97 -11.84
CA MET A 227 10.26 22.18 -10.40
C MET A 227 10.44 20.87 -9.61
N CYS A 228 11.19 19.90 -10.15
CA CYS A 228 11.55 18.68 -9.40
C CYS A 228 12.30 19.00 -8.10
N PRO A 229 12.08 18.24 -7.01
CA PRO A 229 12.86 18.40 -5.79
C PRO A 229 14.35 18.14 -6.03
N SER A 230 15.25 18.84 -5.31
CA SER A 230 16.70 18.72 -5.50
C SER A 230 17.24 17.30 -5.24
N THR A 231 16.55 16.50 -4.41
CA THR A 231 16.83 15.08 -4.17
C THR A 231 16.63 14.18 -5.40
N TYR A 232 16.01 14.69 -6.47
CA TYR A 232 15.80 13.98 -7.74
C TYR A 232 16.84 14.36 -8.81
N GLY A 233 17.87 15.16 -8.47
CA GLY A 233 18.97 15.52 -9.39
C GLY A 233 18.57 16.35 -10.62
N GLY A 234 17.30 16.76 -10.72
CA GLY A 234 16.73 17.37 -11.93
C GLY A 234 16.41 16.35 -13.05
N ARG A 235 16.47 15.04 -12.78
CA ARG A 235 16.19 14.01 -13.79
C ARG A 235 14.70 13.89 -14.08
N CYS A 236 14.37 13.89 -15.37
CA CYS A 236 13.00 13.76 -15.88
C CYS A 236 12.86 12.49 -16.72
N SER A 237 11.74 11.78 -16.57
CA SER A 237 11.35 10.68 -17.46
C SER A 237 9.83 10.65 -17.58
N ASN A 238 9.30 10.67 -18.81
CA ASN A 238 7.86 10.67 -19.09
C ASN A 238 7.08 11.70 -18.25
N ASN A 239 7.53 12.96 -18.23
CA ASN A 239 6.98 14.07 -17.44
C ASN A 239 7.07 13.93 -15.90
N LEU A 240 7.69 12.87 -15.38
CA LEU A 240 7.87 12.62 -13.95
C LEU A 240 9.31 12.90 -13.51
N CYS A 241 9.45 13.48 -12.32
CA CYS A 241 10.71 13.58 -11.61
C CYS A 241 11.15 12.17 -11.18
N VAL A 242 12.30 11.70 -11.66
CA VAL A 242 12.85 10.39 -11.29
C VAL A 242 14.08 10.54 -10.39
N PRO A 243 14.22 9.74 -9.32
CA PRO A 243 15.35 9.88 -8.41
C PRO A 243 16.67 9.56 -9.12
N GLU A 244 17.79 10.01 -8.57
CA GLU A 244 19.10 9.53 -9.00
C GLU A 244 19.22 8.02 -8.76
N PRO A 245 19.88 7.25 -9.66
CA PRO A 245 20.19 5.85 -9.38
C PRO A 245 21.14 5.82 -8.18
N GLN A 246 20.79 5.06 -7.14
CA GLN A 246 21.71 4.85 -6.01
C GLN A 246 22.95 4.10 -6.53
N SER A 247 24.03 4.86 -6.70
CA SER A 247 25.31 4.40 -7.24
C SER A 247 26.05 3.52 -6.22
N ASN A 248 25.51 2.33 -5.97
CA ASN A 248 26.13 1.27 -5.16
C ASN A 248 27.30 0.58 -5.89
N TYR A 249 28.14 1.37 -6.57
CA TYR A 249 29.48 0.98 -6.99
C TYR A 249 30.39 0.94 -5.76
N VAL A 250 30.19 -0.07 -4.92
CA VAL A 250 31.08 -0.35 -3.79
C VAL A 250 32.44 -0.73 -4.35
N THR A 251 33.48 0.02 -3.98
CA THR A 251 34.83 -0.12 -4.52
C THR A 251 35.54 -1.36 -3.98
N TRP A 252 35.27 -2.52 -4.59
CA TRP A 252 35.90 -3.81 -4.28
C TRP A 252 36.95 -4.25 -5.31
N PHE A 253 37.82 -3.32 -5.74
CA PHE A 253 39.02 -3.65 -6.52
C PHE A 253 40.23 -2.79 -6.08
N LYS A 254 40.87 -3.22 -4.99
CA LYS A 254 42.31 -3.05 -4.69
C LYS A 254 42.71 -3.94 -3.52
#